data_AF-A0A3D0D105-F1
#
_entry.id   AF-A0A3D0D105-F1
#
_cell.length_a   1.000
_cell.length_b   1.000
_cell.length_c   1.000
_cell.angle_alpha   90.00
_cell.angle_beta   90.00
_cell.angle_gamma   90.00
#
_symmetry.space_group_name_H-M   'P 1'
#
loop_
_entity.id
_entity.type
_entity.pdbx_description
1 polymer ?
#
loop_
_entity_poly.entity_id
_entity_poly.type
_entity_poly.pdbx_seq_one_letter_code
_entity_poly.pdbx_strand_id
1 'polypeptide(L)'
;MARFFRFFIRASAFLRKEIFEVLRQPRLVLSLVLGPFLILFLFGIGYRNQARPLRTLFVAEKGSPIARQIQDYATTLGPQLIFMGVTDTQDAAIQRLRRGEVDLVAVAPTNAYETIRNNQQAVFTLYHNEIDPFQAEYVKYFGQIYVNEVNRRVLRTITQEGQSQASTVQDDLEAARASAADLRQALERGDAAAAHQHQRALSRDLSAVELAVGASLGLLTNVQQTLGSDNGNEASQVRASLTDVRQNTNSLNEIDTNRVNYRPEIERVAKIEGDLATLESKLKEFQRIDPTVLVSPFRSEPKSVAPVAPRISDYFAPAVIVLLLQHLGVTLAALSFVRERQLGTIELFRVSPISSVETLLGKYASYLLFAGLLAAILTALLIFGLRVPMLGLWTGYTLVIIALLFTSLSFGFVISLMAQTDNQAVQYSMIMLLTAVFFSGFFLSLDTLWAPVRVISWALPATYGILLLQNIMLRGYLANPNLLFSLTAIGVVLFFMALLLLQRQMARS
;
A
#
# COMPACT_ATOMS: atom_id res chain seq x y z
N MET A 1 59.90 -4.68 37.33
CA MET A 1 58.57 -4.46 37.94
C MET A 1 58.25 -3.00 38.27
N ALA A 2 59.15 -2.21 38.90
CA ALA A 2 58.82 -0.86 39.38
C ALA A 2 58.39 0.16 38.30
N ARG A 3 58.93 0.10 37.07
CA ARG A 3 58.50 0.96 35.95
C ARG A 3 57.07 0.66 35.48
N PHE A 4 56.69 -0.62 35.48
CA PHE A 4 55.35 -1.06 35.09
C PHE A 4 54.31 -0.53 36.10
N PHE A 5 54.56 -0.68 37.40
CA PHE A 5 53.69 -0.13 38.44
C PHE A 5 53.53 1.41 38.35
N ARG A 6 54.62 2.15 38.09
CA ARG A 6 54.56 3.62 37.92
C ARG A 6 53.73 4.04 36.71
N PHE A 7 53.73 3.25 35.64
CA PHE A 7 52.89 3.50 34.46
C PHE A 7 51.40 3.38 34.83
N PHE A 8 50.99 2.30 35.48
CA PHE A 8 49.59 2.11 35.88
C PHE A 8 49.09 3.17 36.86
N ILE A 9 49.94 3.62 37.79
CA ILE A 9 49.58 4.69 38.74
C ILE A 9 49.38 6.03 38.01
N ARG A 10 50.24 6.37 37.05
CA ARG A 10 50.07 7.59 36.26
C ARG A 10 48.83 7.51 35.38
N ALA A 11 48.66 6.39 34.68
CA ALA A 11 47.49 6.16 33.83
C ALA A 11 46.18 6.25 34.62
N SER A 12 46.10 5.65 35.81
CA SER A 12 44.91 5.74 36.66
C SER A 12 44.69 7.14 37.25
N ALA A 13 45.76 7.89 37.55
CA ALA A 13 45.66 9.28 37.98
C ALA A 13 45.12 10.19 36.87
N PHE A 14 45.60 10.04 35.63
CA PHE A 14 45.05 10.75 34.47
C PHE A 14 43.60 10.35 34.22
N LEU A 15 43.29 9.05 34.22
CA LEU A 15 41.92 8.55 34.07
C LEU A 15 40.99 9.16 35.14
N ARG A 16 41.41 9.16 36.41
CA ARG A 16 40.64 9.75 37.50
C ARG A 16 40.44 11.25 37.29
N LYS A 17 41.48 11.98 36.87
CA LYS A 17 41.39 13.41 36.57
C LYS A 17 40.33 13.66 35.48
N GLU A 18 40.43 12.96 34.35
CA GLU A 18 39.49 13.11 33.23
C GLU A 18 38.05 12.75 33.64
N ILE A 19 37.85 11.67 34.40
CA ILE A 19 36.52 11.30 34.92
C ILE A 19 35.95 12.41 35.82
N PHE A 20 36.76 12.97 36.72
CA PHE A 20 36.33 14.07 37.58
C PHE A 20 36.04 15.36 36.81
N GLU A 21 36.81 15.65 35.75
CA GLU A 21 36.62 16.81 34.89
C GLU A 21 35.30 16.72 34.12
N VAL A 22 34.96 15.52 33.61
CA VAL A 22 33.67 15.23 32.99
C VAL A 22 32.52 15.34 34.01
N LEU A 23 32.63 14.68 35.17
CA LEU A 23 31.58 14.70 36.21
C LEU A 23 31.31 16.10 36.79
N ARG A 24 32.31 17.00 36.76
CA ARG A 24 32.15 18.41 37.16
C ARG A 24 31.32 19.24 36.18
N GLN A 25 30.98 18.72 35.01
CA GLN A 25 30.09 19.36 34.04
C GLN A 25 28.72 18.66 34.01
N PRO A 26 27.92 18.74 35.10
CA PRO A 26 26.72 17.91 35.28
C PRO A 26 25.71 18.12 34.15
N ARG A 27 25.56 19.35 33.64
CA ARG A 27 24.65 19.66 32.53
C ARG A 27 25.06 18.98 31.22
N LEU A 28 26.36 18.95 30.94
CA LEU A 28 26.89 18.33 29.73
C LEU A 28 26.74 16.81 29.82
N VAL A 29 27.17 16.20 30.91
CA VAL A 29 27.04 14.75 31.16
C VAL A 29 25.58 14.32 31.11
N LEU A 30 24.69 15.08 31.77
CA LEU A 30 23.26 14.80 31.75
C LEU A 30 22.73 14.85 30.32
N SER A 31 23.05 15.87 29.54
CA SER A 31 22.58 15.94 28.15
C SER A 31 23.17 14.86 27.23
N LEU A 32 24.44 14.52 27.43
CA LEU A 32 25.17 13.53 26.63
C LEU A 32 24.62 12.12 26.83
N VAL A 33 24.30 11.76 28.07
CA VAL A 33 23.77 10.44 28.41
C VAL A 33 22.24 10.44 28.33
N LEU A 34 21.56 11.33 29.05
CA LEU A 34 20.09 11.30 29.15
C LEU A 34 19.40 11.58 27.81
N GLY A 35 19.97 12.45 26.96
CA GLY A 35 19.36 12.83 25.68
C GLY A 35 19.10 11.61 24.77
N PRO A 36 20.14 10.88 24.35
CA PRO A 36 19.98 9.67 23.54
C PRO A 36 19.13 8.58 24.22
N PHE A 37 19.26 8.39 25.53
CA PHE A 37 18.43 7.42 26.25
C PHE A 37 16.95 7.81 26.28
N LEU A 38 16.64 9.10 26.41
CA LEU A 38 15.28 9.62 26.35
C LEU A 38 14.70 9.45 24.94
N ILE A 39 15.49 9.70 23.89
CA ILE A 39 15.09 9.44 22.50
C ILE A 39 14.80 7.94 22.31
N LEU A 40 15.68 7.06 22.78
CA LEU A 40 15.50 5.61 22.71
C LEU A 40 14.25 5.16 23.48
N PHE A 41 14.02 5.71 24.67
CA PHE A 41 12.84 5.43 25.47
C PHE A 41 11.57 5.86 24.75
N LEU A 42 11.53 7.10 24.24
CA LEU A 42 10.41 7.64 23.46
C LEU A 42 10.17 6.84 22.18
N PHE A 43 11.23 6.38 21.51
CA PHE A 43 11.14 5.50 20.36
C PHE A 43 10.51 4.16 20.74
N GLY A 44 10.98 3.53 21.82
CA GLY A 44 10.50 2.23 22.29
C GLY A 44 9.02 2.23 22.70
N ILE A 45 8.55 3.30 23.36
CA ILE A 45 7.11 3.43 23.71
C ILE A 45 6.26 4.01 22.57
N GLY A 46 6.89 4.76 21.66
CA GLY A 46 6.22 5.52 20.63
C GLY A 46 5.95 4.71 19.37
N TYR A 47 6.83 3.77 19.03
CA TYR A 47 6.69 2.96 17.82
C TYR A 47 5.58 1.92 17.96
N ARG A 48 4.57 1.98 17.08
CA ARG A 48 3.52 0.98 16.98
C ARG A 48 3.70 0.17 15.71
N ASN A 49 3.90 -1.13 15.86
CA ASN A 49 3.97 -2.07 14.74
C ASN A 49 2.57 -2.46 14.24
N GLN A 50 1.77 -1.48 13.80
CA GLN A 50 0.45 -1.70 13.24
C GLN A 50 0.42 -1.19 11.81
N ALA A 51 -0.06 -2.04 10.90
CA ALA A 51 -0.27 -1.64 9.52
C ALA A 51 -1.34 -0.55 9.46
N ARG A 52 -1.08 0.51 8.70
CA ARG A 52 -2.02 1.63 8.52
C ARG A 52 -3.29 1.12 7.85
N PRO A 53 -4.48 1.37 8.42
CA PRO A 53 -5.72 1.00 7.75
C PRO A 53 -5.90 1.86 6.49
N LEU A 54 -6.25 1.23 5.37
CA LEU A 54 -6.42 1.86 4.07
C LEU A 54 -7.91 2.13 3.81
N ARG A 55 -8.28 3.42 3.72
CA ARG A 55 -9.62 3.84 3.28
C ARG A 55 -9.77 3.49 1.80
N THR A 56 -10.55 2.45 1.53
CA THR A 56 -10.62 1.81 0.21
C THR A 56 -11.98 2.05 -0.40
N LEU A 57 -11.99 2.65 -1.60
CA LEU A 57 -13.18 2.82 -2.43
C LEU A 57 -13.16 1.78 -3.56
N PHE A 58 -14.26 1.09 -3.77
CA PHE A 58 -14.36 0.10 -4.83
C PHE A 58 -15.03 0.68 -6.07
N VAL A 59 -14.56 0.27 -7.24
CA VAL A 59 -15.18 0.61 -8.53
C VAL A 59 -15.70 -0.66 -9.17
N ALA A 60 -17.01 -0.71 -9.42
CA ALA A 60 -17.66 -1.83 -10.07
C ALA A 60 -18.86 -1.35 -10.88
N GLU A 61 -19.19 -2.06 -11.95
CA GLU A 61 -20.30 -1.71 -12.83
C GLU A 61 -21.65 -1.82 -12.09
N LYS A 62 -22.55 -0.86 -12.37
CA LYS A 62 -23.86 -0.78 -11.72
C LYS A 62 -24.71 -2.00 -12.07
N GLY A 63 -25.15 -2.73 -11.05
CA GLY A 63 -25.94 -3.95 -11.23
C GLY A 63 -25.12 -5.24 -11.39
N SER A 64 -23.79 -5.15 -11.53
CA SER A 64 -22.92 -6.33 -11.57
C SER A 64 -23.07 -7.15 -10.28
N PRO A 65 -23.15 -8.50 -10.35
CA PRO A 65 -23.14 -9.35 -9.16
C PRO A 65 -21.90 -9.14 -8.28
N ILE A 66 -20.75 -8.80 -8.90
CA ILE A 66 -19.50 -8.48 -8.20
C ILE A 66 -19.67 -7.22 -7.31
N ALA A 67 -20.41 -6.21 -7.76
CA ALA A 67 -20.63 -4.99 -6.99
C ALA A 67 -21.38 -5.24 -5.66
N ARG A 68 -22.38 -6.13 -5.69
CA ARG A 68 -23.13 -6.55 -4.49
C ARG A 68 -22.24 -7.35 -3.54
N GLN A 69 -21.49 -8.31 -4.09
CA GLN A 69 -20.58 -9.15 -3.31
C GLN A 69 -19.43 -8.35 -2.65
N ILE A 70 -18.91 -7.32 -3.31
CA ILE A 70 -17.89 -6.45 -2.74
C ILE A 70 -18.37 -5.81 -1.45
N GLN A 71 -19.63 -5.36 -1.40
CA GLN A 71 -20.16 -4.70 -0.20
C GLN A 71 -20.22 -5.66 1.00
N ASP A 72 -20.69 -6.89 0.77
CA ASP A 72 -20.77 -7.93 1.80
C ASP A 72 -19.38 -8.39 2.24
N TYR A 73 -18.44 -8.52 1.29
CA TYR A 73 -17.12 -9.06 1.58
C TYR A 73 -16.17 -8.02 2.17
N ALA A 74 -16.17 -6.78 1.67
CA ALA A 74 -15.24 -5.74 2.11
C ALA A 74 -15.34 -5.44 3.61
N THR A 75 -16.54 -5.58 4.20
CA THR A 75 -16.75 -5.38 5.64
C THR A 75 -16.18 -6.54 6.49
N THR A 76 -15.95 -7.71 5.90
CA THR A 76 -15.40 -8.90 6.58
C THR A 76 -13.88 -9.05 6.46
N LEU A 77 -13.26 -8.22 5.62
CA LEU A 77 -11.85 -8.33 5.23
C LEU A 77 -10.85 -7.87 6.32
N GLY A 78 -11.31 -7.62 7.54
CA GLY A 78 -10.47 -7.30 8.69
C GLY A 78 -10.15 -5.80 8.84
N PRO A 79 -9.46 -5.41 9.92
CA PRO A 79 -9.37 -4.01 10.35
C PRO A 79 -8.46 -3.14 9.48
N GLN A 80 -7.68 -3.72 8.58
CA GLN A 80 -6.74 -2.99 7.71
C GLN A 80 -7.44 -2.37 6.49
N LEU A 81 -8.65 -2.83 6.14
CA LEU A 81 -9.44 -2.29 5.04
C LEU A 81 -10.62 -1.50 5.63
N ILE A 82 -10.64 -0.18 5.41
CA ILE A 82 -11.80 0.64 5.76
C ILE A 82 -12.63 0.81 4.49
N PHE A 83 -13.80 0.17 4.44
CA PHE A 83 -14.69 0.25 3.30
C PHE A 83 -15.36 1.64 3.22
N MET A 84 -15.08 2.37 2.14
CA MET A 84 -15.63 3.73 1.90
C MET A 84 -16.84 3.74 0.96
N GLY A 85 -17.21 2.58 0.39
CA GLY A 85 -18.32 2.44 -0.55
C GLY A 85 -17.93 1.86 -1.91
N VAL A 86 -18.91 1.78 -2.81
CA VAL A 86 -18.75 1.39 -4.21
C VAL A 86 -19.20 2.54 -5.11
N THR A 87 -18.46 2.80 -6.18
CA THR A 87 -18.80 3.78 -7.22
C THR A 87 -18.76 3.12 -8.60
N ASP A 88 -19.49 3.69 -9.55
CA ASP A 88 -19.56 3.21 -10.94
C ASP A 88 -18.43 3.77 -11.82
N THR A 89 -17.94 4.96 -11.48
CA THR A 89 -17.00 5.73 -12.28
C THR A 89 -15.58 5.69 -11.72
N GLN A 90 -14.67 5.08 -12.49
CA GLN A 90 -13.24 5.01 -12.14
C GLN A 90 -12.61 6.39 -11.98
N ASP A 91 -12.91 7.34 -12.88
CA ASP A 91 -12.32 8.68 -12.84
C ASP A 91 -12.72 9.46 -11.58
N ALA A 92 -13.97 9.36 -11.16
CA ALA A 92 -14.44 9.98 -9.93
C ALA A 92 -13.73 9.39 -8.71
N ALA A 93 -13.52 8.07 -8.69
CA ALA A 93 -12.76 7.39 -7.64
C ALA A 93 -11.30 7.87 -7.58
N ILE A 94 -10.63 7.93 -8.73
CA ILE A 94 -9.24 8.40 -8.84
C ILE A 94 -9.12 9.87 -8.41
N GLN A 95 -10.11 10.72 -8.69
CA GLN A 95 -10.11 12.10 -8.20
C GLN A 95 -10.19 12.18 -6.67
N ARG A 96 -11.03 11.35 -6.03
CA ARG A 96 -11.09 11.26 -4.56
C ARG A 96 -9.76 10.77 -3.96
N LEU A 97 -9.11 9.80 -4.63
CA LEU A 97 -7.78 9.32 -4.27
C LEU A 97 -6.73 10.43 -4.36
N ARG A 98 -6.74 11.24 -5.43
CA ARG A 98 -5.83 12.39 -5.59
C ARG A 98 -6.04 13.47 -4.54
N ARG A 99 -7.28 13.66 -4.07
CA ARG A 99 -7.63 14.60 -2.99
C ARG A 99 -7.30 14.07 -1.59
N GLY A 100 -6.92 12.80 -1.46
CA GLY A 100 -6.63 12.16 -0.17
C GLY A 100 -7.89 11.84 0.66
N GLU A 101 -9.08 11.85 0.03
CA GLU A 101 -10.33 11.43 0.68
C GLU A 101 -10.34 9.91 0.94
N VAL A 102 -9.66 9.16 0.06
CA VAL A 102 -9.44 7.72 0.14
C VAL A 102 -7.96 7.42 -0.11
N ASP A 103 -7.47 6.30 0.42
CA ASP A 103 -6.07 5.90 0.32
C ASP A 103 -5.84 4.87 -0.80
N LEU A 104 -6.89 4.11 -1.14
CA LEU A 104 -6.87 3.08 -2.16
C LEU A 104 -8.16 3.11 -3.00
N VAL A 105 -8.03 2.88 -4.30
CA VAL A 105 -9.16 2.64 -5.21
C VAL A 105 -9.00 1.26 -5.83
N ALA A 106 -9.92 0.34 -5.53
CA ALA A 106 -9.91 -1.01 -6.04
C ALA A 106 -10.91 -1.16 -7.18
N VAL A 107 -10.42 -1.28 -8.40
CA VAL A 107 -11.26 -1.49 -9.60
C VAL A 107 -11.43 -2.98 -9.83
N ALA A 108 -12.68 -3.42 -9.81
CA ALA A 108 -13.04 -4.79 -10.13
C ALA A 108 -12.87 -5.05 -11.64
N PRO A 109 -12.44 -6.27 -12.03
CA PRO A 109 -12.33 -6.63 -13.43
C PRO A 109 -13.70 -6.60 -14.12
N THR A 110 -13.76 -5.99 -15.30
CA THR A 110 -14.90 -6.10 -16.21
C THR A 110 -14.89 -7.46 -16.89
N ASN A 111 -16.04 -8.14 -16.99
CA ASN A 111 -16.17 -9.44 -17.66
C ASN A 111 -15.19 -10.52 -17.16
N ALA A 112 -15.07 -10.67 -15.84
CA ALA A 112 -14.15 -11.63 -15.22
C ALA A 112 -14.36 -13.07 -15.74
N TYR A 113 -15.62 -13.49 -15.88
CA TYR A 113 -15.97 -14.83 -16.40
C TYR A 113 -15.38 -15.10 -17.78
N GLU A 114 -15.57 -14.19 -18.74
CA GLU A 114 -15.03 -14.33 -20.10
C GLU A 114 -13.50 -14.32 -20.13
N THR A 115 -12.88 -13.53 -19.25
CA THR A 115 -11.41 -13.49 -19.14
C THR A 115 -10.86 -14.85 -18.69
N ILE A 116 -11.50 -15.45 -17.69
CA ILE A 116 -11.15 -16.77 -17.14
C ILE A 116 -11.39 -17.89 -18.17
N ARG A 117 -12.50 -17.83 -18.91
CA ARG A 117 -12.81 -18.76 -20.01
C ARG A 117 -11.73 -18.74 -21.10
N ASN A 118 -11.18 -17.56 -21.40
CA ASN A 118 -10.07 -17.39 -22.35
C ASN A 118 -8.69 -17.77 -21.78
N ASN A 119 -8.67 -18.50 -20.65
CA ASN A 119 -7.47 -18.95 -19.97
C ASN A 119 -6.58 -17.80 -19.45
N GLN A 120 -7.21 -16.69 -19.03
CA GLN A 120 -6.53 -15.52 -18.48
C GLN A 120 -7.06 -15.19 -17.08
N GLN A 121 -6.17 -14.71 -16.20
CA GLN A 121 -6.57 -14.25 -14.88
C GLN A 121 -7.23 -12.87 -14.96
N ALA A 122 -8.40 -12.72 -14.34
CA ALA A 122 -9.07 -11.44 -14.21
C ALA A 122 -8.30 -10.54 -13.21
N VAL A 123 -8.15 -9.26 -13.53
CA VAL A 123 -7.25 -8.36 -12.79
C VAL A 123 -8.03 -7.37 -11.93
N PHE A 124 -7.82 -7.43 -10.61
CA PHE A 124 -8.17 -6.32 -9.72
C PHE A 124 -7.08 -5.25 -9.80
N THR A 125 -7.43 -4.06 -10.27
CA THR A 125 -6.49 -2.95 -10.35
C THR A 125 -6.58 -2.11 -9.08
N LEU A 126 -5.46 -1.97 -8.37
CA LEU A 126 -5.38 -1.21 -7.12
C LEU A 126 -4.66 0.12 -7.34
N TYR A 127 -5.41 1.19 -7.45
CA TYR A 127 -4.86 2.54 -7.58
C TYR A 127 -4.49 3.11 -6.21
N HIS A 128 -3.27 3.63 -6.08
CA HIS A 128 -2.77 4.29 -4.86
C HIS A 128 -1.99 5.57 -5.22
N ASN A 129 -1.85 6.49 -4.26
CA ASN A 129 -1.08 7.74 -4.40
C ASN A 129 0.16 7.76 -3.49
N GLU A 130 0.71 6.58 -3.22
CA GLU A 130 1.87 6.43 -2.33
C GLU A 130 3.17 6.71 -3.09
N ILE A 131 3.99 7.61 -2.53
CA ILE A 131 5.34 7.93 -3.00
C ILE A 131 6.42 7.25 -2.14
N ASP A 132 6.03 6.78 -0.95
CA ASP A 132 6.91 6.01 -0.09
C ASP A 132 7.03 4.59 -0.67
N PRO A 133 8.23 4.12 -1.03
CA PRO A 133 8.41 2.80 -1.64
C PRO A 133 7.97 1.66 -0.71
N PHE A 134 8.06 1.84 0.61
CA PHE A 134 7.60 0.82 1.57
C PHE A 134 6.08 0.77 1.64
N GLN A 135 5.40 1.92 1.57
CA GLN A 135 3.93 1.97 1.54
C GLN A 135 3.39 1.46 0.19
N ALA A 136 4.04 1.79 -0.92
CA ALA A 136 3.67 1.27 -2.24
C ALA A 136 3.80 -0.26 -2.28
N GLU A 137 4.87 -0.83 -1.72
CA GLU A 137 5.03 -2.27 -1.62
C GLU A 137 4.01 -2.90 -0.64
N TYR A 138 3.66 -2.22 0.45
CA TYR A 138 2.58 -2.65 1.33
C TYR A 138 1.23 -2.76 0.59
N VAL A 139 0.88 -1.78 -0.25
CA VAL A 139 -0.35 -1.85 -1.09
C VAL A 139 -0.33 -3.08 -2.00
N LYS A 140 0.81 -3.42 -2.58
CA LYS A 140 0.97 -4.61 -3.42
C LYS A 140 0.74 -5.89 -2.63
N TYR A 141 1.35 -6.03 -1.45
CA TYR A 141 1.15 -7.19 -0.59
C TYR A 141 -0.29 -7.27 -0.08
N PHE A 142 -0.87 -6.15 0.34
CA PHE A 142 -2.26 -6.03 0.75
C PHE A 142 -3.19 -6.57 -0.35
N GLY A 143 -3.02 -6.10 -1.60
CA GLY A 143 -3.80 -6.57 -2.73
C GLY A 143 -3.71 -8.07 -2.98
N GLN A 144 -2.51 -8.64 -2.90
CA GLN A 144 -2.31 -10.08 -3.04
C GLN A 144 -3.02 -10.88 -1.95
N ILE A 145 -2.95 -10.45 -0.68
CA ILE A 145 -3.63 -11.13 0.43
C ILE A 145 -5.14 -11.17 0.18
N TYR A 146 -5.74 -10.05 -0.19
CA TYR A 146 -7.18 -9.96 -0.38
C TYR A 146 -7.66 -10.70 -1.63
N VAL A 147 -6.94 -10.59 -2.73
CA VAL A 147 -7.26 -11.36 -3.94
C VAL A 147 -7.10 -12.86 -3.71
N ASN A 148 -6.10 -13.29 -2.94
CA ASN A 148 -5.95 -14.70 -2.56
C ASN A 148 -7.09 -15.19 -1.67
N GLU A 149 -7.61 -14.36 -0.76
CA GLU A 149 -8.79 -14.71 0.02
C GLU A 149 -10.03 -14.84 -0.86
N VAL A 150 -10.21 -13.98 -1.86
CA VAL A 150 -11.25 -14.12 -2.88
C VAL A 150 -11.08 -15.43 -3.67
N ASN A 151 -9.87 -15.72 -4.17
CA ASN A 151 -9.57 -16.96 -4.88
C ASN A 151 -9.89 -18.21 -4.03
N ARG A 152 -9.51 -18.22 -2.74
CA ARG A 152 -9.82 -19.33 -1.83
C ARG A 152 -11.31 -19.54 -1.64
N ARG A 153 -12.11 -18.47 -1.59
CA ARG A 153 -13.58 -18.56 -1.48
C ARG A 153 -14.20 -19.10 -2.77
N VAL A 154 -13.72 -18.64 -3.93
CA VAL A 154 -14.12 -19.21 -5.22
C VAL A 154 -13.77 -20.70 -5.26
N LEU A 155 -12.56 -21.07 -4.87
CA LEU A 155 -12.11 -22.46 -4.85
C LEU A 155 -12.95 -23.33 -3.90
N ARG A 156 -13.28 -22.86 -2.68
CA ARG A 156 -14.16 -23.61 -1.76
C ARG A 156 -15.51 -23.91 -2.41
N THR A 157 -16.06 -22.94 -3.11
CA THR A 157 -17.33 -23.07 -3.88
C THR A 157 -17.18 -24.11 -5.00
N ILE A 158 -16.02 -24.20 -5.64
CA ILE A 158 -15.72 -25.20 -6.68
C ILE A 158 -15.50 -26.60 -6.09
N THR A 159 -14.74 -26.72 -5.00
CA THR A 159 -14.28 -28.02 -4.45
C THR A 159 -15.31 -28.78 -3.64
N GLN A 160 -16.35 -28.12 -3.09
CA GLN A 160 -17.30 -28.76 -2.19
C GLN A 160 -18.20 -29.81 -2.88
N GLU A 161 -18.36 -29.80 -4.21
CA GLU A 161 -19.36 -30.65 -4.88
C GLU A 161 -18.93 -31.31 -6.23
N GLY A 162 -18.03 -30.76 -7.05
CA GLY A 162 -17.91 -31.23 -8.44
C GLY A 162 -16.60 -31.87 -8.92
N GLN A 163 -15.56 -32.04 -8.09
CA GLN A 163 -14.28 -32.56 -8.59
C GLN A 163 -14.25 -34.09 -8.82
N SER A 164 -15.01 -34.88 -8.06
CA SER A 164 -15.08 -36.35 -8.25
C SER A 164 -16.08 -36.77 -9.32
N GLN A 165 -17.09 -35.94 -9.60
CA GLN A 165 -18.15 -36.26 -10.57
C GLN A 165 -17.84 -35.69 -11.96
N ALA A 166 -17.12 -34.56 -12.07
CA ALA A 166 -16.75 -33.99 -13.37
C ALA A 166 -15.70 -34.80 -14.14
N SER A 167 -14.88 -35.62 -13.45
CA SER A 167 -13.83 -36.41 -14.10
C SER A 167 -14.36 -37.61 -14.90
N THR A 168 -15.54 -38.14 -14.56
CA THR A 168 -16.14 -39.29 -15.26
C THR A 168 -17.12 -38.89 -16.37
N VAL A 169 -17.54 -37.61 -16.41
CA VAL A 169 -18.53 -37.11 -17.37
C VAL A 169 -18.18 -37.48 -18.81
N GLN A 170 -16.90 -37.42 -19.19
CA GLN A 170 -16.50 -37.72 -20.57
C GLN A 170 -16.68 -39.20 -20.90
N ASP A 171 -16.25 -40.09 -20.00
CA ASP A 171 -16.41 -41.54 -20.18
C ASP A 171 -17.90 -41.92 -20.21
N ASP A 172 -18.70 -41.31 -19.33
CA ASP A 172 -20.15 -41.49 -19.26
C ASP A 172 -20.84 -40.98 -20.55
N LEU A 173 -20.37 -39.87 -21.13
CA LEU A 173 -20.92 -39.30 -22.36
C LEU A 173 -20.56 -40.13 -23.60
N GLU A 174 -19.32 -40.61 -23.66
CA GLU A 174 -18.84 -41.49 -24.74
C GLU A 174 -19.61 -42.82 -24.71
N ALA A 175 -19.85 -43.39 -23.53
CA ALA A 175 -20.68 -44.57 -23.35
C ALA A 175 -22.13 -44.34 -23.81
N ALA A 176 -22.75 -43.22 -23.41
CA ALA A 176 -24.10 -42.88 -23.83
C ALA A 176 -24.22 -42.70 -25.37
N ARG A 177 -23.22 -42.09 -26.02
CA ARG A 177 -23.19 -41.96 -27.49
C ARG A 177 -23.04 -43.32 -28.17
N ALA A 178 -22.18 -44.21 -27.64
CA ALA A 178 -22.03 -45.56 -28.16
C ALA A 178 -23.34 -46.35 -28.06
N SER A 179 -24.00 -46.31 -26.90
CA SER A 179 -25.31 -46.95 -26.69
C SER A 179 -26.41 -46.39 -27.61
N ALA A 180 -26.39 -45.08 -27.91
CA ALA A 180 -27.33 -44.47 -28.87
C ALA A 180 -27.05 -44.93 -30.31
N ALA A 181 -25.79 -45.00 -30.72
CA ALA A 181 -25.40 -45.48 -32.05
C ALA A 181 -25.76 -46.95 -32.26
N ASP A 182 -25.50 -47.80 -31.27
CA ASP A 182 -25.87 -49.21 -31.31
C ASP A 182 -27.39 -49.40 -31.39
N LEU A 183 -28.15 -48.59 -30.64
CA LEU A 183 -29.61 -48.56 -30.69
C LEU A 183 -30.12 -48.20 -32.09
N ARG A 184 -29.57 -47.15 -32.71
CA ARG A 184 -29.93 -46.75 -34.08
C ARG A 184 -29.64 -47.88 -35.07
N GLN A 185 -28.46 -48.49 -34.98
CA GLN A 185 -28.06 -49.58 -35.87
C GLN A 185 -28.92 -50.84 -35.69
N ALA A 186 -29.40 -51.12 -34.48
CA ALA A 186 -30.33 -52.22 -34.22
C ALA A 186 -31.72 -51.96 -34.83
N LEU A 187 -32.24 -50.73 -34.71
CA LEU A 187 -33.50 -50.30 -35.31
C LEU A 187 -33.45 -50.31 -36.85
N GLU A 188 -32.33 -49.89 -37.45
CA GLU A 188 -32.11 -49.95 -38.91
C GLU A 188 -32.07 -51.37 -39.45
N ARG A 189 -31.57 -52.33 -38.65
CA ARG A 189 -31.55 -53.77 -38.96
C ARG A 189 -32.89 -54.46 -38.67
N GLY A 190 -33.84 -53.77 -38.03
CA GLY A 190 -35.13 -54.33 -37.62
C GLY A 190 -35.03 -55.33 -36.44
N ASP A 191 -33.92 -55.33 -35.71
CA ASP A 191 -33.70 -56.22 -34.57
C ASP A 191 -34.27 -55.61 -33.28
N ALA A 192 -35.56 -55.92 -33.03
CA ALA A 192 -36.27 -55.38 -31.87
C ALA A 192 -35.69 -55.84 -30.52
N ALA A 193 -35.09 -57.04 -30.45
CA ALA A 193 -34.51 -57.56 -29.21
C ALA A 193 -33.20 -56.83 -28.86
N ALA A 194 -32.33 -56.64 -29.86
CA ALA A 194 -31.13 -55.84 -29.70
C ALA A 194 -31.48 -54.36 -29.42
N ALA A 195 -32.49 -53.80 -30.09
CA ALA A 195 -32.95 -52.43 -29.84
C ALA A 195 -33.40 -52.23 -28.38
N HIS A 196 -34.19 -53.16 -27.82
CA HIS A 196 -34.57 -53.11 -26.39
C HIS A 196 -33.36 -53.21 -25.44
N GLN A 197 -32.36 -54.03 -25.77
CA GLN A 197 -31.14 -54.14 -24.98
C GLN A 197 -30.32 -52.84 -24.99
N HIS A 198 -30.09 -52.27 -26.17
CA HIS A 198 -29.32 -51.03 -26.32
C HIS A 198 -30.07 -49.81 -25.77
N GLN A 199 -31.40 -49.80 -25.81
CA GLN A 199 -32.22 -48.76 -25.19
C GLN A 199 -32.08 -48.77 -23.65
N ARG A 200 -32.03 -49.94 -23.01
CA ARG A 200 -31.73 -50.06 -21.57
C ARG A 200 -30.29 -49.67 -21.22
N ALA A 201 -29.33 -49.95 -22.10
CA ALA A 201 -27.96 -49.49 -21.94
C ALA A 201 -27.90 -47.95 -21.99
N LEU A 202 -28.49 -47.35 -23.03
CA LEU A 202 -28.59 -45.90 -23.19
C LEU A 202 -29.26 -45.23 -21.98
N SER A 203 -30.35 -45.79 -21.46
CA SER A 203 -31.02 -45.23 -20.28
C SER A 203 -30.14 -45.26 -19.02
N ARG A 204 -29.30 -46.29 -18.84
CA ARG A 204 -28.35 -46.36 -17.72
C ARG A 204 -27.22 -45.36 -17.89
N ASP A 205 -26.63 -45.28 -19.08
CA ASP A 205 -25.52 -44.37 -19.37
C ASP A 205 -25.98 -42.91 -19.25
N LEU A 206 -27.18 -42.58 -19.75
CA LEU A 206 -27.77 -41.25 -19.57
C LEU A 206 -28.03 -40.89 -18.10
N SER A 207 -28.38 -41.86 -17.26
CA SER A 207 -28.55 -41.61 -15.82
C SER A 207 -27.21 -41.27 -15.15
N ALA A 208 -26.11 -41.91 -15.58
CA ALA A 208 -24.76 -41.57 -15.13
C ALA A 208 -24.35 -40.17 -15.59
N VAL A 209 -24.61 -39.84 -16.87
CA VAL A 209 -24.39 -38.49 -17.43
C VAL A 209 -25.21 -37.44 -16.67
N GLU A 210 -26.49 -37.67 -16.38
CA GLU A 210 -27.33 -36.73 -15.63
C GLU A 210 -26.76 -36.46 -14.23
N LEU A 211 -26.28 -37.50 -13.53
CA LEU A 211 -25.67 -37.36 -12.21
C LEU A 211 -24.39 -36.53 -12.28
N ALA A 212 -23.50 -36.87 -13.22
CA ALA A 212 -22.19 -36.26 -13.37
C ALA A 212 -22.27 -34.81 -13.88
N VAL A 213 -23.17 -34.54 -14.81
CA VAL A 213 -23.42 -33.20 -15.36
C VAL A 213 -24.23 -32.35 -14.39
N GLY A 214 -25.14 -32.94 -13.59
CA GLY A 214 -25.93 -32.23 -12.58
C GLY A 214 -25.10 -31.49 -11.54
N ALA A 215 -24.09 -32.14 -10.97
CA ALA A 215 -23.15 -31.49 -10.05
C ALA A 215 -22.28 -30.44 -10.74
N SER A 216 -21.81 -30.74 -11.94
CA SER A 216 -21.02 -29.80 -12.76
C SER A 216 -21.82 -28.53 -13.09
N LEU A 217 -23.13 -28.65 -13.34
CA LEU A 217 -24.03 -27.52 -13.59
C LEU A 217 -24.31 -26.69 -12.34
N GLY A 218 -24.42 -27.32 -11.18
CA GLY A 218 -24.49 -26.62 -9.89
C GLY A 218 -23.26 -25.75 -9.68
N LEU A 219 -22.06 -26.31 -9.90
CA LEU A 219 -20.81 -25.58 -9.87
C LEU A 219 -20.78 -24.43 -10.89
N LEU A 220 -21.16 -24.68 -12.13
CA LEU A 220 -21.19 -23.67 -13.19
C LEU A 220 -22.06 -22.48 -12.80
N THR A 221 -23.25 -22.75 -12.28
CA THR A 221 -24.20 -21.71 -11.87
C THR A 221 -23.60 -20.88 -10.72
N ASN A 222 -23.01 -21.54 -9.73
CA ASN A 222 -22.38 -20.88 -8.58
C ASN A 222 -21.13 -20.08 -8.96
N VAL A 223 -20.29 -20.61 -9.84
CA VAL A 223 -19.08 -19.95 -10.36
C VAL A 223 -19.47 -18.76 -11.23
N GLN A 224 -20.44 -18.90 -12.14
CA GLN A 224 -20.96 -17.79 -12.95
C GLN A 224 -21.50 -16.66 -12.06
N GLN A 225 -22.29 -17.00 -11.04
CA GLN A 225 -22.83 -16.05 -10.08
C GLN A 225 -21.73 -15.38 -9.23
N THR A 226 -20.67 -16.13 -8.88
CA THR A 226 -19.52 -15.61 -8.12
C THR A 226 -18.62 -14.72 -8.98
N LEU A 227 -18.42 -15.07 -10.25
CA LEU A 227 -17.58 -14.35 -11.21
C LEU A 227 -18.33 -13.23 -11.95
N GLY A 228 -19.59 -12.97 -11.59
CA GLY A 228 -20.35 -11.83 -12.10
C GLY A 228 -20.96 -11.98 -13.49
N SER A 229 -21.15 -13.21 -13.98
CA SER A 229 -21.86 -13.46 -15.23
C SER A 229 -23.37 -13.59 -14.98
N ASP A 230 -24.15 -12.72 -15.62
CA ASP A 230 -25.64 -12.78 -15.61
C ASP A 230 -26.18 -13.71 -16.70
N ASN A 231 -25.30 -14.23 -17.58
CA ASN A 231 -25.64 -15.18 -18.64
C ASN A 231 -25.80 -16.61 -18.07
N GLY A 232 -26.79 -16.82 -17.19
CA GLY A 232 -27.21 -18.14 -16.71
C GLY A 232 -27.73 -19.08 -17.80
N ASN A 233 -27.70 -18.63 -19.06
CA ASN A 233 -28.16 -19.33 -20.25
C ASN A 233 -27.40 -20.64 -20.51
N GLU A 234 -26.11 -20.73 -20.18
CA GLU A 234 -25.31 -21.93 -20.48
C GLU A 234 -25.76 -23.12 -19.62
N ALA A 235 -25.84 -22.94 -18.30
CA ALA A 235 -26.31 -24.00 -17.40
C ALA A 235 -27.78 -24.37 -17.69
N SER A 236 -28.63 -23.39 -18.01
CA SER A 236 -30.01 -23.67 -18.41
C SER A 236 -30.11 -24.38 -19.75
N GLN A 237 -29.26 -24.07 -20.72
CA GLN A 237 -29.22 -24.76 -22.02
C GLN A 237 -28.75 -26.21 -21.87
N VAL A 238 -27.72 -26.47 -21.06
CA VAL A 238 -27.26 -27.85 -20.80
C VAL A 238 -28.34 -28.63 -20.06
N ARG A 239 -29.03 -28.02 -19.08
CA ARG A 239 -30.21 -28.65 -18.43
C ARG A 239 -31.34 -28.94 -19.42
N ALA A 240 -31.63 -28.02 -20.33
CA ALA A 240 -32.66 -28.20 -21.35
C ALA A 240 -32.30 -29.35 -22.30
N SER A 241 -31.06 -29.39 -22.82
CA SER A 241 -30.58 -30.48 -23.68
C SER A 241 -30.64 -31.84 -22.98
N LEU A 242 -30.27 -31.92 -21.70
CA LEU A 242 -30.41 -33.16 -20.91
C LEU A 242 -31.87 -33.58 -20.76
N THR A 243 -32.76 -32.62 -20.50
CA THR A 243 -34.21 -32.88 -20.37
C THR A 243 -34.79 -33.41 -21.69
N ASP A 244 -34.39 -32.81 -22.81
CA ASP A 244 -34.81 -33.24 -24.16
C ASP A 244 -34.32 -34.66 -24.48
N VAL A 245 -33.04 -34.94 -24.20
CA VAL A 245 -32.46 -36.29 -24.37
C VAL A 245 -33.20 -37.32 -23.52
N ARG A 246 -33.48 -37.01 -22.25
CA ARG A 246 -34.25 -37.88 -21.36
C ARG A 246 -35.67 -38.12 -21.86
N GLN A 247 -36.36 -37.07 -22.28
CA GLN A 247 -37.73 -37.17 -22.78
C GLN A 247 -37.79 -38.01 -24.06
N ASN A 248 -36.84 -37.82 -24.98
CA ASN A 248 -36.73 -38.62 -26.19
C ASN A 248 -36.43 -40.10 -25.86
N THR A 249 -35.51 -40.39 -24.94
CA THR A 249 -35.20 -41.76 -24.51
C THR A 249 -36.37 -42.46 -23.83
N ASN A 250 -37.11 -41.76 -22.96
CA ASN A 250 -38.29 -42.33 -22.29
C ASN A 250 -39.41 -42.67 -23.28
N SER A 251 -39.55 -41.89 -24.35
CA SER A 251 -40.51 -42.16 -25.42
C SER A 251 -40.16 -43.39 -26.27
N LEU A 252 -38.94 -43.92 -26.14
CA LEU A 252 -38.46 -45.14 -26.78
C LEU A 252 -38.65 -46.40 -25.90
N ASN A 253 -39.25 -46.29 -24.70
CA ASN A 253 -39.56 -47.48 -23.87
C ASN A 253 -40.68 -48.35 -24.49
N GLU A 254 -41.47 -47.81 -25.43
CA GLU A 254 -42.60 -48.48 -26.08
C GLU A 254 -42.23 -48.94 -27.51
N ILE A 255 -41.06 -49.54 -27.73
CA ILE A 255 -40.72 -50.13 -29.03
C ILE A 255 -41.60 -51.36 -29.25
N ASP A 256 -42.61 -51.19 -30.12
CA ASP A 256 -43.55 -52.22 -30.55
C ASP A 256 -42.83 -53.31 -31.36
N THR A 257 -42.71 -54.51 -30.78
CA THR A 257 -42.00 -55.65 -31.37
C THR A 257 -42.65 -56.19 -32.64
N ASN A 258 -43.88 -55.77 -32.97
CA ASN A 258 -44.61 -56.24 -34.15
C ASN A 258 -44.54 -55.29 -35.35
N ARG A 259 -43.82 -54.16 -35.25
CA ARG A 259 -43.70 -53.19 -36.35
C ARG A 259 -42.59 -53.55 -37.34
N VAL A 260 -42.89 -53.35 -38.63
CA VAL A 260 -41.96 -53.57 -39.75
C VAL A 260 -41.12 -52.32 -40.08
N ASN A 261 -41.51 -51.14 -39.58
CA ASN A 261 -40.86 -49.87 -39.89
C ASN A 261 -40.66 -49.01 -38.63
N TYR A 262 -39.40 -48.75 -38.31
CA TYR A 262 -38.95 -47.98 -37.14
C TYR A 262 -38.45 -46.57 -37.49
N ARG A 263 -38.86 -46.00 -38.63
CA ARG A 263 -38.47 -44.64 -39.06
C ARG A 263 -38.59 -43.55 -37.96
N PRO A 264 -39.72 -43.42 -37.24
CA PRO A 264 -39.85 -42.37 -36.24
C PRO A 264 -38.96 -42.60 -35.00
N GLU A 265 -38.64 -43.84 -34.66
CA GLU A 265 -37.71 -44.20 -33.59
C GLU A 265 -36.27 -43.90 -34.01
N ILE A 266 -35.88 -44.22 -35.24
CA ILE A 266 -34.55 -43.92 -35.82
C ILE A 266 -34.31 -42.40 -35.83
N GLU A 267 -35.30 -41.59 -36.22
CA GLU A 267 -35.20 -40.13 -36.25
C GLU A 267 -35.01 -39.53 -34.84
N ARG A 268 -35.66 -40.11 -33.81
CA ARG A 268 -35.47 -39.70 -32.41
C ARG A 268 -34.09 -40.08 -31.89
N VAL A 269 -33.59 -41.28 -32.20
CA VAL A 269 -32.25 -41.70 -31.77
C VAL A 269 -31.18 -40.83 -32.46
N ALA A 270 -31.36 -40.48 -33.73
CA ALA A 270 -30.49 -39.53 -34.42
C ALA A 270 -30.50 -38.14 -33.76
N LYS A 271 -31.65 -37.68 -33.26
CA LYS A 271 -31.74 -36.45 -32.47
C LYS A 271 -30.97 -36.56 -31.15
N ILE A 272 -31.12 -37.68 -30.42
CA ILE A 272 -30.36 -37.95 -29.18
C ILE A 272 -28.85 -37.93 -29.43
N GLU A 273 -28.39 -38.57 -30.51
CA GLU A 273 -26.97 -38.53 -30.90
C GLU A 273 -26.47 -37.10 -31.14
N GLY A 274 -27.27 -36.26 -31.83
CA GLY A 274 -26.96 -34.85 -32.09
C GLY A 274 -26.92 -33.99 -30.82
N ASP A 275 -27.87 -34.20 -29.91
CA ASP A 275 -27.95 -33.49 -28.63
C ASP A 275 -26.76 -33.88 -27.73
N LEU A 276 -26.39 -35.17 -27.67
CA LEU A 276 -25.22 -35.65 -26.93
C LEU A 276 -23.91 -35.11 -27.52
N ALA A 277 -23.78 -35.03 -28.85
CA ALA A 277 -22.61 -34.43 -29.50
C ALA A 277 -22.48 -32.93 -29.17
N THR A 278 -23.60 -32.21 -29.10
CA THR A 278 -23.63 -30.80 -28.69
C THR A 278 -23.21 -30.64 -27.23
N LEU A 279 -23.68 -31.52 -26.34
CA LEU A 279 -23.29 -31.55 -24.93
C LEU A 279 -21.78 -31.77 -24.77
N GLU A 280 -21.22 -32.71 -25.53
CA GLU A 280 -19.79 -33.03 -25.54
C GLU A 280 -18.94 -31.82 -25.92
N SER A 281 -19.33 -31.12 -26.99
CA SER A 281 -18.61 -29.93 -27.45
C SER A 281 -18.61 -28.83 -26.39
N LYS A 282 -19.72 -28.62 -25.69
CA LYS A 282 -19.83 -27.62 -24.62
C LYS A 282 -19.00 -28.01 -23.39
N LEU A 283 -19.00 -29.28 -23.01
CA LEU A 283 -18.23 -29.78 -21.86
C LEU A 283 -16.71 -29.77 -22.12
N LYS A 284 -16.28 -30.08 -23.35
CA LYS A 284 -14.87 -29.98 -23.79
C LYS A 284 -14.34 -28.56 -23.72
N GLU A 285 -15.18 -27.55 -23.91
CA GLU A 285 -14.78 -26.15 -23.78
C GLU A 285 -14.39 -25.80 -22.34
N PHE A 286 -15.06 -26.39 -21.35
CA PHE A 286 -14.81 -26.13 -19.94
C PHE A 286 -13.50 -26.77 -19.43
N GLN A 287 -13.13 -27.93 -19.96
CA GLN A 287 -11.86 -28.61 -19.64
C GLN A 287 -10.62 -27.91 -20.22
N ARG A 288 -10.79 -26.92 -21.10
CA ARG A 288 -9.67 -26.16 -21.68
C ARG A 288 -9.11 -25.08 -20.75
N ILE A 289 -9.81 -24.75 -19.66
CA ILE A 289 -9.32 -23.77 -18.69
C ILE A 289 -8.19 -24.41 -17.88
N ASP A 290 -7.04 -23.75 -17.85
CA ASP A 290 -5.86 -24.22 -17.14
C ASP A 290 -6.18 -24.36 -15.63
N PRO A 291 -5.79 -25.47 -14.98
CA PRO A 291 -5.99 -25.66 -13.55
C PRO A 291 -5.46 -24.50 -12.70
N THR A 292 -4.39 -23.84 -13.11
CA THR A 292 -3.81 -22.68 -12.40
C THR A 292 -4.72 -21.46 -12.42
N VAL A 293 -5.44 -21.24 -13.53
CA VAL A 293 -6.44 -20.17 -13.66
C VAL A 293 -7.70 -20.52 -12.86
N LEU A 294 -8.08 -21.80 -12.79
CA LEU A 294 -9.23 -22.24 -11.98
C LEU A 294 -9.01 -22.08 -10.48
N VAL A 295 -7.81 -22.38 -9.97
CA VAL A 295 -7.50 -22.25 -8.53
C VAL A 295 -7.13 -20.83 -8.11
N SER A 296 -6.73 -19.99 -9.07
CA SER A 296 -6.37 -18.59 -8.86
C SER A 296 -6.93 -17.70 -9.99
N PRO A 297 -8.26 -17.55 -10.10
CA PRO A 297 -8.90 -16.84 -11.21
C PRO A 297 -8.61 -15.35 -11.21
N PHE A 298 -8.31 -14.78 -10.05
CA PHE A 298 -8.02 -13.37 -9.89
C PHE A 298 -6.54 -13.11 -9.55
N ARG A 299 -6.03 -11.98 -10.03
CA ARG A 299 -4.74 -11.42 -9.59
C ARG A 299 -4.88 -9.93 -9.27
N SER A 300 -3.98 -9.42 -8.42
CA SER A 300 -3.90 -8.00 -8.06
C SER A 300 -2.81 -7.30 -8.84
N GLU A 301 -3.11 -6.12 -9.40
CA GLU A 301 -2.13 -5.25 -10.06
C GLU A 301 -2.15 -3.85 -9.42
N PRO A 302 -1.10 -3.47 -8.65
CA PRO A 302 -1.01 -2.12 -8.09
C PRO A 302 -0.63 -1.11 -9.19
N LYS A 303 -1.30 0.03 -9.20
CA LYS A 303 -0.99 1.16 -10.08
C LYS A 303 -0.88 2.44 -9.28
N SER A 304 0.23 3.15 -9.43
CA SER A 304 0.37 4.47 -8.83
C SER A 304 -0.33 5.51 -9.70
N VAL A 305 -1.11 6.40 -9.07
CA VAL A 305 -1.63 7.61 -9.73
C VAL A 305 -0.65 8.78 -9.65
N ALA A 306 0.45 8.62 -8.90
CA ALA A 306 1.51 9.62 -8.85
C ALA A 306 2.21 9.70 -10.21
N PRO A 307 2.64 10.90 -10.63
CA PRO A 307 3.28 11.12 -11.93
C PRO A 307 4.61 10.36 -12.09
N VAL A 308 5.24 10.00 -10.97
CA VAL A 308 6.53 9.30 -10.93
C VAL A 308 6.46 8.19 -9.89
N ALA A 309 7.08 7.05 -10.18
CA ALA A 309 7.41 6.01 -9.20
C ALA A 309 8.85 6.28 -8.70
N PRO A 310 9.02 7.02 -7.58
CA PRO A 310 10.35 7.42 -7.13
C PRO A 310 11.16 6.20 -6.72
N ARG A 311 12.47 6.22 -7.00
CA ARG A 311 13.40 5.26 -6.42
C ARG A 311 13.51 5.52 -4.92
N ILE A 312 14.03 4.54 -4.18
CA ILE A 312 14.29 4.69 -2.74
C ILE A 312 15.15 5.94 -2.47
N SER A 313 16.18 6.19 -3.29
CA SER A 313 17.01 7.41 -3.20
C SER A 313 16.21 8.70 -3.37
N ASP A 314 15.28 8.72 -4.32
CA ASP A 314 14.53 9.91 -4.70
C ASP A 314 13.52 10.29 -3.62
N TYR A 315 12.94 9.28 -2.95
CA TYR A 315 12.01 9.47 -1.84
C TYR A 315 12.67 10.09 -0.60
N PHE A 316 13.87 9.62 -0.24
CA PHE A 316 14.58 10.09 0.95
C PHE A 316 15.34 11.39 0.74
N ALA A 317 15.73 11.73 -0.50
CA ALA A 317 16.57 12.89 -0.78
C ALA A 317 15.99 14.25 -0.28
N PRO A 318 14.70 14.58 -0.50
CA PRO A 318 14.08 15.78 0.06
C PRO A 318 14.16 15.84 1.59
N ALA A 319 14.08 14.68 2.25
CA ALA A 319 14.14 14.63 3.71
C ALA A 319 15.56 14.81 4.25
N VAL A 320 16.54 14.23 3.58
CA VAL A 320 17.96 14.40 3.92
C VAL A 320 18.37 15.87 3.81
N ILE A 321 18.01 16.58 2.74
CA ILE A 321 18.36 18.01 2.61
C ILE A 321 17.71 18.85 3.72
N VAL A 322 16.45 18.54 4.10
CA VAL A 322 15.77 19.22 5.21
C VAL A 322 16.51 19.01 6.53
N LEU A 323 16.91 17.77 6.83
CA LEU A 323 17.65 17.45 8.05
C LEU A 323 19.03 18.11 8.09
N LEU A 324 19.75 18.12 6.96
CA LEU A 324 21.05 18.77 6.85
C LEU A 324 20.93 20.28 7.06
N LEU A 325 19.98 20.93 6.38
CA LEU A 325 19.76 22.38 6.52
C LEU A 325 19.28 22.76 7.92
N GLN A 326 18.40 21.96 8.52
CA GLN A 326 18.00 22.18 9.91
C GLN A 326 19.20 22.07 10.83
N HIS A 327 19.97 20.99 10.77
CA HIS A 327 21.09 20.77 11.68
C HIS A 327 22.17 21.85 11.53
N LEU A 328 22.48 22.23 10.29
CA LEU A 328 23.41 23.32 10.00
C LEU A 328 22.90 24.64 10.59
N GLY A 329 21.65 25.03 10.27
CA GLY A 329 21.06 26.28 10.75
C GLY A 329 21.00 26.34 12.27
N VAL A 330 20.52 25.28 12.92
CA VAL A 330 20.48 25.18 14.39
C VAL A 330 21.89 25.30 14.98
N THR A 331 22.88 24.57 14.45
CA THR A 331 24.24 24.55 15.03
C THR A 331 24.97 25.88 14.84
N LEU A 332 24.84 26.53 13.68
CA LEU A 332 25.45 27.84 13.43
C LEU A 332 24.88 28.91 14.36
N ALA A 333 23.55 28.96 14.51
CA ALA A 333 22.91 29.89 15.43
C ALA A 333 23.20 29.54 16.90
N ALA A 334 23.24 28.26 17.26
CA ALA A 334 23.57 27.76 18.61
C ALA A 334 24.95 28.20 19.09
N LEU A 335 25.94 28.23 18.19
CA LEU A 335 27.30 28.66 18.53
C LEU A 335 27.49 30.18 18.54
N SER A 336 26.58 30.93 17.89
CA SER A 336 26.72 32.37 17.64
C SER A 336 26.96 33.17 18.92
N PHE A 337 26.00 33.20 19.85
CA PHE A 337 26.11 33.95 21.11
C PHE A 337 27.01 33.28 22.14
N VAL A 338 27.31 31.98 21.99
CA VAL A 338 28.24 31.30 22.89
C VAL A 338 29.67 31.77 22.64
N ARG A 339 30.08 31.81 21.37
CA ARG A 339 31.41 32.28 20.97
C ARG A 339 31.62 33.74 21.30
N GLU A 340 30.63 34.59 21.08
CA GLU A 340 30.73 36.02 21.44
C GLU A 340 30.90 36.23 22.95
N ARG A 341 30.29 35.38 23.78
CA ARG A 341 30.52 35.42 25.24
C ARG A 341 31.92 34.99 25.61
N GLN A 342 32.41 33.91 25.00
CA GLN A 342 33.77 33.42 25.28
C GLN A 342 34.85 34.41 24.82
N LEU A 343 34.59 35.14 23.73
CA LEU A 343 35.48 36.17 23.20
C LEU A 343 35.35 37.51 23.94
N GLY A 344 34.44 37.64 24.90
CA GLY A 344 34.20 38.90 25.64
C GLY A 344 33.55 40.01 24.81
N THR A 345 33.18 39.75 23.55
CA THR A 345 32.63 40.75 22.63
C THR A 345 31.26 41.27 23.08
N ILE A 346 30.52 40.47 23.87
CA ILE A 346 29.25 40.92 24.46
C ILE A 346 29.43 42.13 25.39
N GLU A 347 30.59 42.28 26.03
CA GLU A 347 30.86 43.44 26.89
C GLU A 347 31.01 44.73 26.07
N LEU A 348 31.52 44.63 24.84
CA LEU A 348 31.66 45.75 23.92
C LEU A 348 30.31 46.23 23.39
N PHE A 349 29.32 45.33 23.27
CA PHE A 349 27.95 45.71 22.90
C PHE A 349 27.23 46.49 24.01
N ARG A 350 27.72 46.48 25.26
CA ARG A 350 27.12 47.24 26.36
C ARG A 350 27.41 48.72 26.30
N VAL A 351 28.58 49.07 25.77
CA VAL A 351 29.03 50.47 25.65
C VAL A 351 28.66 51.08 24.29
N SER A 352 28.20 50.24 23.35
CA SER A 352 27.70 50.65 22.04
C SER A 352 26.16 50.77 22.07
N PRO A 353 25.56 51.80 21.44
CA PRO A 353 24.10 51.99 21.43
C PRO A 353 23.40 51.04 20.44
N ILE A 354 23.60 49.72 20.58
CA ILE A 354 22.99 48.70 19.71
C ILE A 354 21.85 48.01 20.46
N SER A 355 20.66 47.95 19.86
CA SER A 355 19.50 47.30 20.46
C SER A 355 19.55 45.76 20.31
N SER A 356 18.89 45.04 21.23
CA SER A 356 18.75 43.58 21.15
C SER A 356 18.09 43.12 19.85
N VAL A 357 17.17 43.93 19.34
CA VAL A 357 16.43 43.68 18.10
C VAL A 357 17.37 43.75 16.91
N GLU A 358 18.20 44.80 16.81
CA GLU A 358 19.17 44.98 15.73
C GLU A 358 20.23 43.88 15.73
N THR A 359 20.77 43.53 16.91
CA THR A 359 21.76 42.44 17.02
C THR A 359 21.18 41.12 16.53
N LEU A 360 19.97 40.77 16.99
CA LEU A 360 19.35 39.51 16.62
C LEU A 360 18.98 39.49 15.13
N LEU A 361 18.31 40.52 14.62
CA LEU A 361 17.93 40.61 13.20
C LEU A 361 19.14 40.57 12.27
N GLY A 362 20.23 41.28 12.61
CA GLY A 362 21.47 41.26 11.83
C GLY A 362 22.08 39.85 11.74
N LYS A 363 22.06 39.09 12.84
CA LYS A 363 22.50 37.69 12.84
C LYS A 363 21.56 36.80 12.02
N TYR A 364 20.25 36.98 12.13
CA TYR A 364 19.28 36.24 11.29
C TYR A 364 19.56 36.49 9.81
N ALA A 365 19.64 37.75 9.39
CA ALA A 365 19.90 38.09 7.99
C ALA A 365 21.22 37.45 7.51
N SER A 366 22.28 37.55 8.30
CA SER A 366 23.60 36.99 7.96
C SER A 366 23.57 35.47 7.81
N TYR A 367 23.00 34.75 8.79
CA TYR A 367 22.94 33.29 8.73
C TYR A 367 21.91 32.77 7.74
N LEU A 368 20.81 33.49 7.49
CA LEU A 368 19.82 33.10 6.48
C LEU A 368 20.40 33.24 5.08
N LEU A 369 21.18 34.30 4.79
CA LEU A 369 21.91 34.42 3.52
C LEU A 369 22.93 33.29 3.35
N PHE A 370 23.74 33.02 4.38
CA PHE A 370 24.74 31.95 4.33
C PHE A 370 24.10 30.56 4.16
N ALA A 371 23.10 30.23 4.99
CA ALA A 371 22.41 28.96 4.92
C ALA A 371 21.56 28.82 3.64
N GLY A 372 21.05 29.94 3.10
CA GLY A 372 20.36 29.98 1.82
C GLY A 372 21.28 29.66 0.64
N LEU A 373 22.52 30.16 0.66
CA LEU A 373 23.54 29.78 -0.32
C LEU A 373 23.85 28.28 -0.23
N LEU A 374 24.06 27.75 0.99
CA LEU A 374 24.28 26.32 1.18
C LEU A 374 23.07 25.49 0.74
N ALA A 375 21.85 25.96 1.00
CA ALA A 375 20.63 25.33 0.50
C ALA A 375 20.63 25.28 -1.03
N ALA A 376 20.94 26.37 -1.72
CA ALA A 376 21.04 26.38 -3.18
C ALA A 376 22.07 25.38 -3.71
N ILE A 377 23.25 25.28 -3.08
CA ILE A 377 24.30 24.31 -3.45
C ILE A 377 23.81 22.87 -3.24
N LEU A 378 23.22 22.57 -2.08
CA LEU A 378 22.70 21.24 -1.78
C LEU A 378 21.54 20.85 -2.71
N THR A 379 20.64 21.80 -3.01
CA THR A 379 19.56 21.60 -3.97
C THR A 379 20.10 21.33 -5.38
N ALA A 380 21.13 22.05 -5.82
CA ALA A 380 21.79 21.82 -7.10
C ALA A 380 22.43 20.42 -7.15
N LEU A 381 23.14 20.00 -6.10
CA LEU A 381 23.73 18.67 -6.01
C LEU A 381 22.66 17.56 -6.03
N LEU A 382 21.53 17.79 -5.37
CA LEU A 382 20.41 16.86 -5.33
C LEU A 382 19.73 16.73 -6.71
N ILE A 383 19.49 17.83 -7.42
CA ILE A 383 18.78 17.80 -8.71
C ILE A 383 19.71 17.41 -9.86
N PHE A 384 20.91 17.98 -9.93
CA PHE A 384 21.83 17.71 -11.04
C PHE A 384 22.72 16.49 -10.78
N GLY A 385 23.13 16.26 -9.53
CA GLY A 385 23.97 15.12 -9.15
C GLY A 385 23.18 13.83 -8.98
N LEU A 386 22.12 13.86 -8.16
CA LEU A 386 21.29 12.67 -7.87
C LEU A 386 20.09 12.51 -8.83
N ARG A 387 19.83 13.49 -9.70
CA ARG A 387 18.71 13.46 -10.67
C ARG A 387 17.35 13.24 -10.02
N VAL A 388 17.16 13.76 -8.81
CA VAL A 388 15.89 13.66 -8.09
C VAL A 388 14.84 14.49 -8.84
N PRO A 389 13.63 13.96 -9.06
CA PRO A 389 12.56 14.68 -9.72
C PRO A 389 12.21 15.97 -8.99
N MET A 390 11.98 17.04 -9.76
CA MET A 390 11.44 18.31 -9.28
C MET A 390 10.21 18.67 -10.12
N LEU A 391 9.06 18.14 -9.70
CA LEU A 391 7.80 18.28 -10.45
C LEU A 391 7.01 19.55 -10.11
N GLY A 392 7.20 20.08 -8.91
CA GLY A 392 6.45 21.22 -8.40
C GLY A 392 7.07 22.57 -8.74
N LEU A 393 6.44 23.63 -8.24
CA LEU A 393 6.90 25.00 -8.46
C LEU A 393 8.10 25.37 -7.57
N TRP A 394 9.10 25.98 -8.19
CA TRP A 394 10.29 26.51 -7.49
C TRP A 394 9.97 27.57 -6.45
N THR A 395 8.94 28.38 -6.67
CA THR A 395 8.50 29.40 -5.71
C THR A 395 8.06 28.79 -4.38
N GLY A 396 7.24 27.73 -4.44
CA GLY A 396 6.82 26.98 -3.26
C GLY A 396 8.01 26.33 -2.56
N TYR A 397 8.93 25.72 -3.33
CA TYR A 397 10.15 25.14 -2.79
C TYR A 397 11.00 26.15 -2.01
N THR A 398 11.29 27.30 -2.61
CA THR A 398 12.11 28.36 -2.00
C THR A 398 11.46 28.93 -0.74
N LEU A 399 10.13 29.13 -0.73
CA LEU A 399 9.40 29.58 0.46
C LEU A 399 9.52 28.58 1.62
N VAL A 400 9.42 27.29 1.34
CA VAL A 400 9.59 26.23 2.35
C VAL A 400 11.02 26.23 2.90
N ILE A 401 12.04 26.37 2.04
CA ILE A 401 13.44 26.45 2.48
C ILE A 401 13.67 27.68 3.37
N ILE A 402 13.17 28.86 2.99
CA ILE A 402 13.30 30.08 3.81
C ILE A 402 12.62 29.90 5.17
N ALA A 403 11.38 29.37 5.18
CA ALA A 403 10.64 29.11 6.41
C ALA A 403 11.35 28.09 7.32
N LEU A 404 11.89 27.02 6.73
CA LEU A 404 12.66 25.99 7.42
C LEU A 404 13.92 26.60 8.05
N LEU A 405 14.70 27.36 7.28
CA LEU A 405 15.93 28.00 7.76
C LEU A 405 15.63 29.01 8.87
N PHE A 406 14.63 29.87 8.69
CA PHE A 406 14.21 30.83 9.71
C PHE A 406 13.83 30.14 11.04
N THR A 407 13.02 29.08 10.97
CA THR A 407 12.59 28.33 12.16
C THR A 407 13.77 27.59 12.80
N SER A 408 14.64 26.99 12.00
CA SER A 408 15.83 26.26 12.48
C SER A 408 16.84 27.19 13.15
N LEU A 409 17.06 28.39 12.59
CA LEU A 409 17.84 29.44 13.20
C LEU A 409 17.23 29.88 14.54
N SER A 410 15.90 29.97 14.62
CA SER A 410 15.19 30.32 15.86
C SER A 410 15.46 29.34 16.99
N PHE A 411 15.38 28.04 16.72
CA PHE A 411 15.81 27.01 17.67
C PHE A 411 17.27 27.17 18.07
N GLY A 412 18.16 27.37 17.10
CA GLY A 412 19.59 27.57 17.36
C GLY A 412 19.84 28.78 18.25
N PHE A 413 19.18 29.92 18.05
CA PHE A 413 19.36 31.08 18.90
C PHE A 413 18.84 30.88 20.32
N VAL A 414 17.70 30.21 20.51
CA VAL A 414 17.24 29.84 21.87
C VAL A 414 18.29 28.95 22.55
N ILE A 415 18.80 27.92 21.85
CA ILE A 415 19.88 27.06 22.35
C ILE A 415 21.12 27.88 22.70
N SER A 416 21.50 28.84 21.85
CA SER A 416 22.68 29.68 22.04
C SER A 416 22.62 30.54 23.30
N LEU A 417 21.43 30.90 23.77
CA LEU A 417 21.23 31.72 24.98
C LEU A 417 21.18 30.84 26.23
N MET A 418 20.83 29.56 26.10
CA MET A 418 20.80 28.60 27.20
C MET A 418 22.17 27.92 27.44
N ALA A 419 22.94 27.68 26.38
CA ALA A 419 24.24 27.03 26.46
C ALA A 419 25.30 27.96 27.07
N GLN A 420 26.21 27.39 27.86
CA GLN A 420 27.34 28.14 28.45
C GLN A 420 28.65 27.90 27.70
N THR A 421 28.78 26.77 27.02
CA THR A 421 30.00 26.37 26.31
C THR A 421 29.68 25.85 24.91
N ASP A 422 30.69 25.85 24.02
CA ASP A 422 30.56 25.34 22.65
C ASP A 422 30.12 23.87 22.66
N ASN A 423 30.69 23.07 23.56
CA ASN A 423 30.32 21.66 23.71
C ASN A 423 28.84 21.48 24.12
N GLN A 424 28.30 22.35 24.99
CA GLN A 424 26.88 22.29 25.35
C GLN A 424 25.99 22.66 24.15
N ALA A 425 26.34 23.71 23.41
CA ALA A 425 25.58 24.14 22.24
C ALA A 425 25.55 23.06 21.14
N VAL A 426 26.70 22.46 20.85
CA VAL A 426 26.81 21.34 19.90
C VAL A 426 26.04 20.12 20.39
N GLN A 427 26.11 19.79 21.69
CA GLN A 427 25.37 18.65 22.22
C GLN A 427 23.85 18.88 22.13
N TYR A 428 23.36 20.08 22.42
CA TYR A 428 21.94 20.42 22.29
C TYR A 428 21.47 20.38 20.83
N SER A 429 22.29 20.88 19.88
CA SER A 429 21.97 20.77 18.46
C SER A 429 22.00 19.32 17.96
N MET A 430 22.88 18.47 18.50
CA MET A 430 22.95 17.05 18.20
C MET A 430 21.72 16.29 18.71
N ILE A 431 21.28 16.56 19.94
CA ILE A 431 20.04 15.97 20.49
C ILE A 431 18.84 16.37 19.62
N MET A 432 18.78 17.62 19.17
CA MET A 432 17.73 18.07 18.26
C MET A 432 17.81 17.37 16.89
N LEU A 433 19.00 17.16 16.35
CA LEU A 433 19.20 16.36 15.13
C LEU A 433 18.71 14.92 15.31
N LEU A 434 19.15 14.23 16.36
CA LEU A 434 18.74 12.85 16.62
C LEU A 434 17.22 12.76 16.80
N THR A 435 16.63 13.69 17.54
CA THR A 435 15.18 13.80 17.70
C THR A 435 14.50 13.97 16.33
N ALA A 436 15.05 14.83 15.47
CA ALA A 436 14.54 15.02 14.11
C ALA A 436 14.68 13.76 13.25
N VAL A 437 15.81 13.07 13.26
CA VAL A 437 16.01 11.85 12.47
C VAL A 437 14.93 10.79 12.79
N PHE A 438 14.64 10.58 14.07
CA PHE A 438 13.69 9.55 14.51
C PHE A 438 12.22 9.96 14.39
N PHE A 439 11.89 11.21 14.74
CA PHE A 439 10.49 11.62 14.91
C PHE A 439 9.98 12.53 13.80
N SER A 440 10.82 12.98 12.85
CA SER A 440 10.36 13.96 11.86
C SER A 440 9.45 13.41 10.75
N GLY A 441 9.34 12.09 10.60
CA GLY A 441 8.77 11.48 9.40
C GLY A 441 9.84 10.95 8.42
N PHE A 442 11.14 11.17 8.73
CA PHE A 442 12.25 10.68 7.90
C PHE A 442 12.44 9.17 8.00
N PHE A 443 12.84 8.66 9.17
CA PHE A 443 13.11 7.24 9.34
C PHE A 443 11.83 6.44 9.64
N LEU A 444 10.93 7.03 10.43
CA LEU A 444 9.63 6.45 10.78
C LEU A 444 8.52 7.32 10.21
N SER A 445 7.55 6.71 9.52
CA SER A 445 6.33 7.41 9.10
C SER A 445 5.53 7.90 10.32
N LEU A 446 4.98 9.11 10.26
CA LEU A 446 4.25 9.71 11.39
C LEU A 446 3.05 8.86 11.86
N ASP A 447 2.47 8.08 10.95
CA ASP A 447 1.32 7.21 11.24
C ASP A 447 1.65 6.04 12.15
N THR A 448 2.91 5.58 12.18
CA THR A 448 3.36 4.48 13.05
C THR A 448 3.66 4.95 14.48
N LEU A 449 3.73 6.27 14.70
CA LEU A 449 3.96 6.83 16.03
C LEU A 449 2.66 6.89 16.84
N TRP A 450 2.74 6.50 18.11
CA TRP A 450 1.68 6.69 19.09
C TRP A 450 1.38 8.19 19.26
N ALA A 451 0.09 8.55 19.38
CA ALA A 451 -0.39 9.92 19.36
C ALA A 451 0.36 10.90 20.30
N PRO A 452 0.69 10.56 21.56
CA PRO A 452 1.47 11.45 22.43
C PRO A 452 2.89 11.71 21.92
N VAL A 453 3.58 10.68 21.40
CA VAL A 453 4.93 10.82 20.84
C VAL A 453 4.89 11.59 19.52
N ARG A 454 3.82 11.41 18.73
CA ARG A 454 3.59 12.15 17.47
C ARG A 454 3.51 13.66 17.68
N VAL A 455 3.12 14.15 18.86
CA VAL A 455 3.12 15.60 19.16
C VAL A 455 4.54 16.18 19.11
N ILE A 456 5.54 15.40 19.51
CA ILE A 456 6.97 15.81 19.46
C ILE A 456 7.38 16.07 18.01
N SER A 457 6.91 15.25 17.07
CA SER A 457 7.13 15.44 15.63
C SER A 457 6.69 16.83 15.18
N TRP A 458 5.48 17.24 15.57
CA TRP A 458 4.92 18.54 15.17
C TRP A 458 5.59 19.74 15.84
N ALA A 459 6.51 19.55 16.79
CA ALA A 459 7.38 20.63 17.29
C ALA A 459 8.63 20.84 16.42
N LEU A 460 8.97 19.89 15.53
CA LEU A 460 10.21 19.88 14.77
C LEU A 460 10.05 20.58 13.41
N PRO A 461 10.94 21.51 13.05
CA PRO A 461 10.93 22.15 11.72
C PRO A 461 11.06 21.13 10.58
N ALA A 462 11.86 20.09 10.80
CA ALA A 462 12.10 19.03 9.84
C ALA A 462 10.83 18.31 9.43
N THR A 463 9.85 18.12 10.33
CA THR A 463 8.59 17.46 9.99
C THR A 463 7.84 18.18 8.89
N TYR A 464 7.67 19.49 9.05
CA TYR A 464 7.01 20.32 8.05
C TYR A 464 7.82 20.39 6.76
N GLY A 465 9.14 20.57 6.87
CA GLY A 465 10.04 20.62 5.72
C GLY A 465 9.99 19.35 4.86
N ILE A 466 10.06 18.18 5.49
CA ILE A 466 10.00 16.87 4.80
C ILE A 466 8.68 16.72 4.05
N LEU A 467 7.56 16.92 4.74
CA LEU A 467 6.22 16.77 4.15
C LEU A 467 6.01 17.74 2.98
N LEU A 468 6.41 19.01 3.14
CA LEU A 468 6.26 20.04 2.12
C LEU A 468 7.16 19.76 0.91
N LEU A 469 8.44 19.46 1.12
CA LEU A 469 9.36 19.21 0.01
C LEU A 469 9.05 17.90 -0.73
N GLN A 470 8.68 16.81 -0.04
CA GLN A 470 8.25 15.57 -0.73
C GLN A 470 7.00 15.81 -1.59
N ASN A 471 6.02 16.56 -1.09
CA ASN A 471 4.82 16.89 -1.87
C ASN A 471 5.13 17.77 -3.09
N ILE A 472 6.00 18.77 -2.95
CA ILE A 472 6.38 19.65 -4.06
C ILE A 472 7.23 18.89 -5.08
N MET A 473 8.28 18.20 -4.63
CA MET A 473 9.27 17.58 -5.51
C MET A 473 8.74 16.32 -6.20
N LEU A 474 8.07 15.44 -5.45
CA LEU A 474 7.70 14.09 -5.92
C LEU A 474 6.24 13.99 -6.36
N ARG A 475 5.34 14.83 -5.85
CA ARG A 475 3.92 14.86 -6.26
C ARG A 475 3.55 16.05 -7.15
N GLY A 476 4.40 17.08 -7.23
CA GLY A 476 4.12 18.30 -7.98
C GLY A 476 3.02 19.17 -7.34
N TYR A 477 2.73 18.97 -6.05
CA TYR A 477 1.69 19.72 -5.35
C TYR A 477 2.17 21.11 -4.96
N LEU A 478 1.22 22.04 -4.80
CA LEU A 478 1.51 23.36 -4.23
C LEU A 478 1.87 23.23 -2.75
N ALA A 479 2.69 24.16 -2.25
CA ALA A 479 3.04 24.21 -0.83
C ALA A 479 1.76 24.39 -0.01
N ASN A 480 1.46 23.43 0.86
CA ASN A 480 0.26 23.47 1.70
C ASN A 480 0.34 24.68 2.65
N PRO A 481 -0.58 25.66 2.56
CA PRO A 481 -0.51 26.89 3.34
C PRO A 481 -0.56 26.65 4.85
N ASN A 482 -1.32 25.65 5.31
CA ASN A 482 -1.49 25.35 6.73
C ASN A 482 -0.20 24.81 7.36
N LEU A 483 0.51 23.94 6.63
CA LEU A 483 1.81 23.41 7.07
C LEU A 483 2.88 24.50 7.05
N LEU A 484 2.91 25.33 6.01
CA LEU A 484 3.84 26.45 5.91
C LEU A 484 3.61 27.49 7.02
N PHE A 485 2.34 27.81 7.29
CA PHE A 485 1.95 28.68 8.40
C PHE A 485 2.37 28.09 9.76
N SER A 486 2.13 26.80 9.99
CA SER A 486 2.53 26.15 11.24
C SER A 486 4.04 26.19 11.45
N LEU A 487 4.82 25.89 10.41
CA LEU A 487 6.28 25.96 10.44
C LEU A 487 6.76 27.37 10.78
N THR A 488 6.27 28.38 10.06
CA THR A 488 6.65 29.78 10.28
C THR A 488 6.19 30.31 11.64
N ALA A 489 5.01 29.93 12.11
CA ALA A 489 4.48 30.30 13.42
C ALA A 489 5.38 29.79 14.56
N ILE A 490 5.86 28.53 14.48
CA ILE A 490 6.85 28.00 15.43
C ILE A 490 8.11 28.87 15.43
N GLY A 491 8.60 29.24 14.25
CA GLY A 491 9.78 30.10 14.10
C GLY A 491 9.56 31.47 14.74
N VAL A 492 8.40 32.09 14.52
CA VAL A 492 8.06 33.40 15.09
C VAL A 492 8.00 33.33 16.62
N VAL A 493 7.36 32.32 17.18
CA VAL A 493 7.28 32.13 18.64
C VAL A 493 8.69 31.98 19.24
N LEU A 494 9.54 31.17 18.63
CA LEU A 494 10.92 30.96 19.09
C LEU A 494 11.80 32.19 18.87
N PHE A 495 11.58 32.96 17.80
CA PHE A 495 12.24 34.25 17.58
C PHE A 495 11.94 35.21 18.72
N PHE A 496 10.66 35.39 19.07
CA PHE A 496 10.28 36.25 20.19
C PHE A 496 10.82 35.72 21.53
N MET A 497 10.83 34.41 21.73
CA MET A 497 11.46 33.80 22.91
C MET A 497 12.96 34.12 22.99
N ALA A 498 13.70 33.98 21.89
CA ALA A 498 15.13 34.32 21.83
C ALA A 498 15.35 35.82 22.10
N LEU A 499 14.51 36.68 21.55
CA LEU A 499 14.56 38.12 21.76
C LEU A 499 14.34 38.50 23.22
N LEU A 500 13.34 37.92 23.89
CA LEU A 500 13.09 38.14 25.32
C LEU A 500 14.24 37.63 26.20
N LEU A 501 14.82 36.48 25.86
CA LEU A 501 15.97 35.92 26.58
C LEU A 501 17.21 36.83 26.42
N LEU A 502 17.46 37.33 25.20
CA LEU A 502 18.57 38.23 24.91
C LEU A 502 18.41 39.58 25.62
N GLN A 503 17.20 40.16 25.62
CA GLN A 503 16.88 41.38 26.37
C GLN A 503 17.16 41.20 27.87
N ARG A 504 16.70 40.09 28.46
CA ARG A 504 16.96 39.78 29.88
C ARG A 504 18.44 39.62 30.18
N GLN A 505 19.20 39.02 29.27
CA GLN A 505 20.63 38.84 29.45
C GLN A 505 21.39 40.17 29.41
N MET A 506 21.03 41.07 28.48
CA MET A 506 21.66 42.38 28.41
C MET A 506 21.24 43.32 29.54
N ALA A 507 20.04 43.16 30.11
CA ALA A 507 19.58 44.00 31.22
C ALA A 507 20.11 43.56 32.61
N ARG A 508 20.46 42.28 32.80
CA ARG A 508 20.84 41.72 34.11
C ARG A 508 22.31 41.87 34.48
N SER A 509 23.11 42.49 33.64
CA SER A 509 24.57 42.39 33.76
C SER A 509 25.22 43.65 33.26
#